data_AF-A0A2G9Q4V0-F1
#
_entry.id   AF-A0A2G9Q4V0-F1
#
_cell.length_a   1.000
_cell.length_b   1.000
_cell.length_c   1.000
_cell.angle_alpha   90.00
_cell.angle_beta   90.00
_cell.angle_gamma   90.00
#
_symmetry.space_group_name_H-M   'P 1'
#
loop_
_entity.id
_entity.type
_entity.pdbx_description
1 polymer ?
#
loop_
_entity_poly.entity_id
_entity_poly.type
_entity_poly.pdbx_seq_one_letter_code
_entity_poly.pdbx_strand_id
1 'polypeptide(L)'
;MASANLRAELECSICLNIYTDPVNLRCGHNFCWVCIDRVLDTQGGSGGYSCPECREKFPDRPVLQRNITLRNIVENFLSAQPDQESGVFCTYCVDYPVPAVRSCLHCEVSLCDKHLRVHKKSPEHVLCDPTLSMESRKCSIHKEVLKYFCNNDGSCACVSCYVIGGHKGHEMESLDEASEKKKETLRNVLQKLLTKREEMEERVQSLQEHRRKVEEEAPGDTERVTALFRDLRRRLEDLEKRILRDISRRAERISISIRDLEIKKEELSRKIRHIEELCNMTDPLTVLQESDT
;
A
#
# COMPACT_ATOMS: atom_id res chain seq x y z
N MET A 1 28.55 19.50 -15.97
CA MET A 1 28.93 19.34 -17.40
C MET A 1 28.51 17.98 -17.96
N ALA A 2 28.64 16.86 -17.24
CA ALA A 2 28.18 15.55 -17.73
C ALA A 2 26.64 15.39 -17.86
N SER A 3 25.84 16.05 -17.03
CA SER A 3 24.37 15.89 -17.04
C SER A 3 23.64 16.63 -18.18
N ALA A 4 24.22 17.72 -18.70
CA ALA A 4 23.61 18.52 -19.78
C ALA A 4 23.64 17.78 -21.12
N ASN A 5 24.69 17.00 -21.39
CA ASN A 5 24.79 16.16 -22.59
C ASN A 5 23.79 15.00 -22.56
N LEU A 6 23.55 14.40 -21.39
CA LEU A 6 22.59 13.30 -21.27
C LEU A 6 21.13 13.75 -21.44
N ARG A 7 20.80 15.01 -21.08
CA ARG A 7 19.44 15.54 -21.26
C ARG A 7 19.06 15.61 -22.74
N ALA A 8 19.94 16.14 -23.58
CA ALA A 8 19.71 16.26 -25.02
C ALA A 8 19.49 14.89 -25.69
N GLU A 9 20.12 13.83 -25.16
CA GLU A 9 19.94 12.45 -25.64
C GLU A 9 18.57 11.84 -25.24
N LEU A 10 17.85 12.46 -24.30
CA LEU A 10 16.56 12.01 -23.80
C LEU A 10 15.37 12.87 -24.27
N GLU A 11 15.60 13.74 -25.27
CA GLU A 11 14.59 14.62 -25.83
C GLU A 11 13.96 14.05 -27.10
N CYS A 12 12.65 14.20 -27.23
CA CYS A 12 11.91 13.84 -28.42
C CYS A 12 12.09 14.91 -29.51
N SER A 13 12.52 14.50 -30.70
CA SER A 13 12.73 15.39 -31.85
C SER A 13 11.46 16.08 -32.38
N ILE A 14 10.26 15.64 -31.99
CA ILE A 14 8.99 16.25 -32.41
C ILE A 14 8.56 17.37 -31.45
N CYS A 15 8.49 17.08 -30.13
CA CYS A 15 8.04 18.05 -29.15
C CYS A 15 9.17 18.82 -28.46
N LEU A 16 10.42 18.44 -28.70
CA LEU A 16 11.63 19.02 -28.08
C LEU A 16 11.59 19.00 -26.55
N ASN A 17 10.88 18.04 -25.98
CA ASN A 17 10.79 17.79 -24.54
C ASN A 17 11.32 16.38 -24.23
N ILE A 18 11.65 16.14 -22.97
CA ILE A 18 12.01 14.81 -22.49
C ILE A 18 10.89 13.81 -22.84
N TYR A 19 11.28 12.61 -23.28
CA TYR A 19 10.33 11.60 -23.72
C TYR A 19 9.22 11.32 -22.69
N THR A 20 7.98 11.43 -23.12
CA THR A 20 6.79 10.97 -22.40
C THR A 20 6.24 9.76 -23.12
N ASP A 21 6.21 8.60 -22.45
CA ASP A 21 5.85 7.32 -23.07
C ASP A 21 6.60 7.06 -24.39
N PRO A 22 7.95 6.94 -24.35
CA PRO A 22 8.74 6.74 -25.55
C PRO A 22 8.29 5.47 -26.30
N VAL A 23 8.27 5.58 -27.62
CA VAL A 23 8.00 4.49 -28.57
C VAL A 23 9.16 4.44 -29.55
N ASN A 24 9.65 3.23 -29.85
CA ASN A 24 10.67 3.02 -30.86
C ASN A 24 10.04 2.58 -32.19
N LEU A 25 10.46 3.21 -33.28
CA LEU A 25 10.19 2.71 -34.63
C LEU A 25 11.21 1.62 -35.02
N ARG A 26 10.92 0.85 -36.08
CA ARG A 26 11.85 -0.20 -36.57
C ARG A 26 13.19 0.35 -37.06
N CYS A 27 13.23 1.63 -37.45
CA CYS A 27 14.45 2.34 -37.82
C CYS A 27 15.32 2.74 -36.62
N GLY A 28 14.89 2.45 -35.38
CA GLY A 28 15.64 2.71 -34.15
C GLY A 28 15.40 4.08 -33.51
N HIS A 29 14.72 5.01 -34.19
CA HIS A 29 14.37 6.32 -33.63
C HIS A 29 13.23 6.24 -32.62
N ASN A 30 13.28 7.11 -31.61
CA ASN A 30 12.35 7.13 -30.50
C ASN A 30 11.54 8.43 -30.49
N PHE A 31 10.28 8.34 -30.09
CA PHE A 31 9.37 9.49 -30.02
C PHE A 31 8.41 9.33 -28.85
N CYS A 32 7.85 10.43 -28.33
CA CYS A 32 6.71 10.33 -27.42
C CYS A 32 5.54 9.66 -28.16
N TRP A 33 4.84 8.74 -27.50
CA TRP A 33 3.71 8.00 -28.10
C TRP A 33 2.72 8.94 -28.82
N VAL A 34 2.28 10.01 -28.13
CA VAL A 34 1.34 11.00 -28.70
C VAL A 34 1.92 11.74 -29.89
N CYS A 35 3.23 12.03 -29.88
CA CYS A 35 3.88 12.79 -30.93
C CYS A 35 3.94 12.00 -32.23
N ILE A 36 4.41 10.75 -32.16
CA ILE A 36 4.49 9.90 -33.36
C ILE A 36 3.12 9.46 -33.84
N ASP A 37 2.17 9.20 -32.94
CA ASP A 37 0.80 8.83 -33.31
C ASP A 37 0.12 9.92 -34.16
N ARG A 38 0.24 11.19 -33.74
CA ARG A 38 -0.27 12.34 -34.52
C ARG A 38 0.38 12.45 -35.89
N VAL A 39 1.70 12.25 -35.98
CA VAL A 39 2.39 12.32 -37.27
C VAL A 39 1.91 11.20 -38.19
N LEU A 40 1.76 9.97 -37.68
CA LEU A 40 1.25 8.84 -38.46
C LEU A 40 -0.20 9.07 -38.90
N ASP A 41 -1.07 9.64 -38.06
CA ASP A 41 -2.44 10.03 -38.44
C ASP A 41 -2.46 10.97 -39.65
N THR A 42 -1.57 11.98 -39.67
CA THR A 42 -1.48 12.92 -40.80
C THR A 42 -0.96 12.27 -42.09
N GLN A 43 -0.24 11.15 -41.99
CA GLN A 43 0.35 10.45 -43.14
C GLN A 43 -0.57 9.38 -43.75
N GLY A 44 -1.65 8.98 -43.05
CA GLY A 44 -2.53 7.88 -43.46
C GLY A 44 -3.20 8.05 -44.84
N GLY A 45 -3.26 9.26 -45.40
CA GLY A 45 -3.77 9.55 -46.74
C GLY A 45 -2.73 9.62 -47.86
N SER A 46 -1.43 9.50 -47.55
CA SER A 46 -0.32 9.86 -48.45
C SER A 46 0.39 8.67 -49.11
N GLY A 47 -0.22 7.48 -49.07
CA GLY A 47 0.31 6.27 -49.75
C GLY A 47 1.45 5.55 -49.01
N GLY A 48 1.68 5.85 -47.73
CA GLY A 48 2.64 5.16 -46.87
C GLY A 48 3.05 5.99 -45.65
N TYR A 49 3.72 5.36 -44.68
CA TYR A 49 4.18 6.00 -43.45
C TYR A 49 5.70 6.23 -43.48
N SER A 50 6.21 7.24 -42.80
CA SER A 50 7.65 7.52 -42.77
C SER A 50 8.12 8.05 -41.42
N CYS A 51 9.34 7.67 -41.04
CA CYS A 51 9.99 8.17 -39.83
C CYS A 51 10.25 9.68 -39.94
N PRO A 52 9.86 10.50 -38.95
CA PRO A 52 10.13 11.94 -38.95
C PRO A 52 11.61 12.32 -39.00
N GLU A 53 12.49 11.47 -38.44
CA GLU A 53 13.93 11.74 -38.36
C GLU A 53 14.70 11.25 -39.57
N CYS A 54 14.62 9.95 -39.90
CA CYS A 54 15.41 9.36 -40.99
C CYS A 54 14.65 9.19 -42.32
N ARG A 55 13.34 9.46 -42.34
CA ARG A 55 12.46 9.31 -43.52
C ARG A 55 12.35 7.90 -44.08
N GLU A 56 12.78 6.88 -43.33
CA GLU A 56 12.55 5.47 -43.68
C GLU A 56 11.05 5.22 -43.84
N LYS A 57 10.66 4.55 -44.93
CA LYS A 57 9.27 4.32 -45.31
C LYS A 57 8.77 2.97 -44.82
N PHE A 58 7.53 2.94 -44.34
CA PHE A 58 6.82 1.74 -43.92
C PHE A 58 5.56 1.57 -44.79
N PRO A 59 5.30 0.34 -45.29
CA PRO A 59 4.15 0.08 -46.15
C PRO A 59 2.83 0.21 -45.38
N ASP A 60 2.80 -0.22 -44.11
CA ASP A 60 1.64 -0.17 -43.23
C ASP A 60 1.93 0.70 -42.00
N ARG A 61 0.86 1.09 -41.27
CA ARG A 61 1.00 1.90 -40.06
C ARG A 61 1.83 1.12 -39.03
N PRO A 62 2.97 1.66 -38.56
CA PRO A 62 3.76 1.00 -37.53
C PRO A 62 2.96 0.80 -36.24
N VAL A 63 3.02 -0.39 -35.67
CA VAL A 63 2.47 -0.65 -34.33
C VAL A 63 3.37 0.03 -33.30
N LEU A 64 2.80 0.96 -32.54
CA LEU A 64 3.52 1.75 -31.55
C LEU A 64 3.67 0.97 -30.23
N GLN A 65 4.80 0.29 -30.07
CA GLN A 65 5.16 -0.38 -28.82
C GLN A 65 5.95 0.56 -27.91
N ARG A 66 5.52 0.67 -26.64
CA ARG A 66 6.23 1.50 -25.65
C ARG A 66 7.62 0.92 -25.37
N ASN A 67 8.64 1.76 -25.48
CA ASN A 67 10.00 1.44 -25.09
C ASN A 67 10.13 1.59 -23.55
N ILE A 68 9.84 0.49 -22.85
CA ILE A 68 9.86 0.45 -21.39
C ILE A 68 11.26 0.78 -20.84
N THR A 69 12.32 0.34 -21.51
CA THR A 69 13.70 0.61 -21.08
C THR A 69 14.02 2.10 -21.15
N LEU A 70 13.70 2.76 -22.25
CA LEU A 70 13.91 4.21 -22.39
C LEU A 70 13.03 5.00 -21.41
N ARG A 71 11.79 4.56 -21.18
CA ARG A 71 10.93 5.13 -20.13
C ARG A 71 11.62 5.06 -18.76
N ASN A 72 12.11 3.89 -18.36
CA ASN A 72 12.77 3.71 -17.07
C ASN A 72 14.05 4.56 -16.95
N ILE A 73 14.81 4.71 -18.04
CA ILE A 73 15.98 5.59 -18.08
C ILE A 73 15.57 7.05 -17.86
N VAL A 74 14.51 7.50 -18.52
CA VAL A 74 13.95 8.85 -18.34
C VAL A 74 13.44 9.06 -16.92
N GLU A 75 12.69 8.12 -16.37
CA GLU A 75 12.16 8.19 -15.00
C GLU A 75 13.29 8.24 -13.97
N ASN A 76 14.34 7.42 -14.13
CA ASN A 76 15.52 7.44 -13.28
C ASN A 76 16.31 8.75 -13.43
N PHE A 77 16.43 9.28 -14.65
CA PHE A 77 17.07 10.56 -14.90
C PHE A 77 16.32 11.70 -14.22
N LEU A 78 14.98 11.71 -14.30
CA LEU A 78 14.13 12.70 -13.63
C LEU A 78 14.16 12.56 -12.11
N SER A 79 14.20 11.33 -11.59
CA SER A 79 14.22 11.04 -10.14
C SER A 79 15.58 11.29 -9.49
N ALA A 80 16.67 11.13 -10.25
CA ALA A 80 18.04 11.39 -9.81
C ALA A 80 18.42 12.88 -9.91
N GLN A 81 17.56 13.72 -10.50
CA GLN A 81 17.73 15.16 -10.46
C GLN A 81 17.27 15.65 -9.09
N PRO A 82 18.15 16.19 -8.24
CA PRO A 82 17.71 16.95 -7.08
C PRO A 82 16.90 18.14 -7.61
N ASP A 83 15.60 18.15 -7.32
CA ASP A 83 14.64 19.23 -7.55
C ASP A 83 15.24 20.43 -8.31
N GLN A 84 15.41 20.28 -9.63
CA GLN A 84 15.81 21.36 -10.52
C GLN A 84 14.57 22.10 -11.04
N GLU A 85 13.52 22.21 -10.23
CA GLU A 85 12.51 23.22 -10.45
C GLU A 85 13.01 24.55 -9.87
N SER A 86 13.37 25.47 -10.77
CA SER A 86 13.33 26.93 -10.54
C SER A 86 14.38 27.56 -9.62
N GLY A 87 15.67 27.27 -9.87
CA GLY A 87 16.73 28.15 -9.38
C GLY A 87 16.55 29.57 -9.92
N VAL A 88 16.48 30.59 -9.05
CA VAL A 88 16.48 31.99 -9.49
C VAL A 88 17.88 32.31 -10.01
N PHE A 89 18.01 32.69 -11.28
CA PHE A 89 19.30 32.98 -11.90
C PHE A 89 19.62 34.48 -11.89
N CYS A 90 20.90 34.80 -12.07
CA CYS A 90 21.35 36.17 -12.14
C CYS A 90 20.85 36.82 -13.44
N THR A 91 20.16 37.95 -13.32
CA THR A 91 19.62 38.70 -14.46
C THR A 91 20.69 39.25 -15.41
N TYR A 92 21.91 39.48 -14.92
CA TYR A 92 23.00 40.05 -15.71
C TYR A 92 23.93 39.01 -16.36
N CYS A 93 23.77 37.72 -16.03
CA CYS A 93 24.57 36.63 -16.61
C CYS A 93 23.81 35.98 -17.76
N VAL A 94 23.85 36.59 -18.95
CA VAL A 94 23.06 36.18 -20.11
C VAL A 94 23.63 34.94 -20.80
N ASP A 95 24.95 34.90 -21.03
CA ASP A 95 25.58 33.82 -21.81
C ASP A 95 25.73 32.51 -21.04
N TYR A 96 25.90 32.62 -19.71
CA TYR A 96 26.07 31.50 -18.81
C TYR A 96 25.23 31.75 -17.55
N PRO A 97 24.01 31.21 -17.45
CA PRO A 97 23.12 31.44 -16.30
C PRO A 97 23.79 31.01 -15.00
N VAL A 98 24.11 31.98 -14.15
CA VAL A 98 24.69 31.75 -12.83
C VAL A 98 23.58 31.86 -11.78
N PRO A 99 23.44 30.91 -10.84
CA PRO A 99 22.46 31.04 -9.76
C PRO A 99 22.62 32.36 -8.99
N ALA A 100 21.49 33.02 -8.73
CA ALA A 100 21.46 34.21 -7.90
C ALA A 100 21.61 33.82 -6.43
N VAL A 101 22.32 34.65 -5.68
CA VAL A 101 22.49 34.52 -4.22
C VAL A 101 21.60 35.48 -3.45
N ARG A 102 21.18 36.58 -4.08
CA ARG A 102 20.22 37.57 -3.53
C ARG A 102 19.39 38.19 -4.65
N SER A 103 18.21 38.68 -4.31
CA SER A 103 17.43 39.58 -5.18
C SER A 103 17.29 40.95 -4.54
N CYS A 104 17.36 42.01 -5.35
CA CYS A 104 17.15 43.38 -4.92
C CYS A 104 15.71 43.81 -5.22
N LEU A 105 14.93 44.10 -4.19
CA LEU A 105 13.52 44.50 -4.33
C LEU A 105 13.36 45.90 -4.94
N HIS A 106 14.40 46.74 -4.81
CA HIS A 106 14.41 48.08 -5.38
C HIS A 106 14.69 48.04 -6.90
N CYS A 107 15.69 47.27 -7.31
CA CYS A 107 16.11 47.18 -8.72
C CYS A 107 15.42 46.04 -9.50
N GLU A 108 14.64 45.20 -8.82
CA GLU A 108 13.93 44.06 -9.41
C GLU A 108 14.84 43.06 -10.15
N VAL A 109 16.05 42.90 -9.63
CA VAL A 109 17.08 42.04 -10.24
C VAL A 109 17.57 40.99 -9.25
N SER A 110 17.87 39.82 -9.78
CA SER A 110 18.51 38.73 -9.04
C SER A 110 20.00 38.68 -9.40
N LEU A 111 20.86 38.58 -8.39
CA LEU A 111 22.30 38.82 -8.52
C LEU A 111 23.08 37.60 -8.08
N CYS A 112 24.01 37.13 -8.90
CA CYS A 112 25.06 36.21 -8.47
C CYS A 112 26.07 36.94 -7.59
N ASP A 113 26.92 36.19 -6.90
CA ASP A 113 27.90 36.72 -5.93
C ASP A 113 28.80 37.82 -6.53
N LYS A 114 29.21 37.69 -7.80
CA LYS A 114 29.98 38.71 -8.51
C LYS A 114 29.21 40.02 -8.69
N HIS A 115 27.98 39.95 -9.18
CA HIS A 115 27.16 41.14 -9.41
C HIS A 115 26.65 41.76 -8.11
N LEU A 116 26.42 40.95 -7.08
CA LEU A 116 26.04 41.42 -5.75
C LEU A 116 27.14 42.28 -5.10
N ARG A 117 28.43 41.90 -5.25
CA ARG A 117 29.56 42.69 -4.70
C ARG A 117 29.61 44.12 -5.23
N VAL A 118 29.27 44.32 -6.50
CA VAL A 118 29.20 45.66 -7.11
C VAL A 118 27.95 46.40 -6.59
N HIS A 119 26.85 45.67 -6.43
CA HIS A 119 25.55 46.21 -6.04
C HIS A 119 25.45 46.62 -4.56
N LYS A 120 26.18 45.94 -3.66
CA LYS A 120 26.18 46.19 -2.20
C LYS A 120 26.76 47.55 -1.78
N LYS A 121 27.28 48.34 -2.74
CA LYS A 121 27.87 49.66 -2.46
C LYS A 121 26.84 50.77 -2.24
N SER A 122 25.55 50.53 -2.48
CA SER A 122 24.48 51.50 -2.22
C SER A 122 23.64 51.08 -1.00
N PRO A 123 23.43 51.96 0.00
CA PRO A 123 22.67 51.65 1.22
C PRO A 123 21.15 51.57 0.99
N GLU A 124 20.64 52.02 -0.16
CA GLU A 124 19.19 52.09 -0.43
C GLU A 124 18.58 50.76 -0.91
N HIS A 125 19.40 49.77 -1.24
CA HIS A 125 18.96 48.53 -1.89
C HIS A 125 18.56 47.45 -0.86
N VAL A 126 17.27 47.12 -0.79
CA VAL A 126 16.74 46.04 0.06
C VAL A 126 16.96 44.68 -0.61
N LEU A 127 17.83 43.86 -0.01
CA LEU A 127 18.20 42.54 -0.52
C LEU A 127 17.50 41.41 0.23
N CYS A 128 16.80 40.53 -0.48
CA CYS A 128 16.19 39.32 0.06
C CYS A 128 16.77 38.06 -0.59
N ASP A 129 16.35 36.90 -0.09
CA ASP A 129 16.67 35.63 -0.75
C ASP A 129 16.18 35.63 -2.20
N PRO A 130 16.85 34.89 -3.10
CA PRO A 130 16.44 34.81 -4.49
C PRO A 130 14.97 34.42 -4.62
N THR A 131 14.19 35.20 -5.36
CA THR A 131 12.77 34.92 -5.56
C THR A 131 12.35 35.25 -6.99
N LEU A 132 11.49 34.40 -7.57
CA LEU A 132 10.86 34.64 -8.86
C LEU A 132 9.66 35.59 -8.76
N SER A 133 9.14 35.80 -7.54
CA SER A 133 7.92 36.58 -7.31
C SER A 133 8.23 37.86 -6.55
N MET A 134 8.98 38.76 -7.19
CA MET A 134 9.32 40.07 -6.63
C MET A 134 8.07 40.92 -6.34
N GLU A 135 7.01 40.76 -7.14
CA GLU A 135 5.71 41.41 -6.93
C GLU A 135 5.03 40.98 -5.62
N SER A 136 5.22 39.73 -5.15
CA SER A 136 4.62 39.27 -3.88
C SER A 136 5.19 39.98 -2.64
N ARG A 137 6.32 40.67 -2.78
CA ARG A 137 6.99 41.45 -1.71
C ARG A 137 6.59 42.93 -1.73
N LYS A 138 5.74 43.35 -2.67
CA LYS A 138 5.28 44.73 -2.82
C LYS A 138 3.79 44.86 -2.51
N CYS A 139 3.41 46.03 -2.02
CA CYS A 139 2.02 46.40 -1.83
C CYS A 139 1.33 46.50 -3.19
N SER A 140 0.18 45.86 -3.33
CA SER A 140 -0.61 45.89 -4.57
C SER A 140 -1.09 47.30 -4.94
N ILE A 141 -1.32 48.17 -3.95
CA ILE A 141 -1.84 49.54 -4.12
C ILE A 141 -0.70 50.53 -4.38
N HIS A 142 0.27 50.61 -3.47
CA HIS A 142 1.31 51.65 -3.51
C HIS A 142 2.57 51.22 -4.26
N LYS A 143 2.69 49.94 -4.66
CA LYS A 143 3.87 49.36 -5.33
C LYS A 143 5.19 49.49 -4.54
N GLU A 144 5.08 49.79 -3.24
CA GLU A 144 6.19 49.86 -2.29
C GLU A 144 6.46 48.51 -1.62
N VAL A 145 7.69 48.31 -1.14
CA VAL A 145 8.07 47.11 -0.38
C VAL A 145 7.26 47.00 0.92
N LEU A 146 6.76 45.80 1.19
CA LEU A 146 6.07 45.47 2.44
C LEU A 146 7.09 45.42 3.59
N LYS A 147 6.79 46.11 4.69
CA LYS A 147 7.71 46.25 5.85
C LYS A 147 7.07 45.91 7.19
N TYR A 148 5.74 45.97 7.27
CA TYR A 148 5.00 45.76 8.51
C TYR A 148 4.00 44.62 8.35
N PHE A 149 3.64 44.02 9.47
CA PHE A 149 2.51 43.09 9.59
C PHE A 149 1.42 43.74 10.44
N CYS A 150 0.18 43.67 9.97
CA CYS A 150 -0.98 44.14 10.71
C CYS A 150 -1.60 42.99 11.49
N ASN A 151 -1.63 43.10 12.82
CA ASN A 151 -2.21 42.07 13.69
C ASN A 151 -3.74 41.99 13.58
N ASN A 152 -4.39 43.13 13.34
CA ASN A 152 -5.84 43.21 13.18
C ASN A 152 -6.31 42.52 11.88
N ASP A 153 -5.61 42.77 10.77
CA ASP A 153 -6.03 42.31 9.45
C ASP A 153 -5.32 41.02 9.00
N GLY A 154 -4.28 40.59 9.71
CA GLY A 154 -3.51 39.40 9.38
C GLY A 154 -2.73 39.50 8.08
N SER A 155 -2.37 40.72 7.65
CA SER A 155 -1.76 41.00 6.34
C SER A 155 -0.51 41.87 6.42
N CYS A 156 0.40 41.68 5.48
CA CYS A 156 1.59 42.53 5.33
C CYS A 156 1.24 43.87 4.66
N ALA A 157 1.85 44.96 5.13
CA ALA A 157 1.60 46.32 4.68
C ALA A 157 2.90 47.10 4.38
N CYS A 158 2.82 48.07 3.46
CA CYS A 158 3.89 49.05 3.24
C CYS A 158 3.73 50.28 4.14
N VAL A 159 4.71 51.19 4.11
CA VAL A 159 4.72 52.42 4.92
C VAL A 159 3.51 53.30 4.60
N SER A 160 3.20 53.50 3.31
CA SER A 160 2.07 54.33 2.90
C SER A 160 0.72 53.78 3.39
N CYS A 161 0.52 52.45 3.38
CA CYS A 161 -0.68 51.84 3.95
C CYS A 161 -0.82 52.09 5.46
N TYR A 162 0.30 52.13 6.19
CA TYR A 162 0.33 52.33 7.63
C TYR A 162 0.09 53.79 8.03
N VAL A 163 0.73 54.74 7.37
CA VAL A 163 0.74 56.15 7.80
C VAL A 163 -0.53 56.90 7.36
N ILE A 164 -0.95 56.69 6.12
CA ILE A 164 -2.07 57.43 5.50
C ILE A 164 -3.15 56.53 4.89
N GLY A 165 -2.89 55.23 4.78
CA GLY A 165 -3.79 54.27 4.15
C GLY A 165 -4.70 53.51 5.12
N GLY A 166 -5.18 52.36 4.66
CA GLY A 166 -6.22 51.57 5.34
C GLY A 166 -5.81 50.91 6.65
N HIS A 167 -4.52 50.86 7.01
CA HIS A 167 -4.05 50.30 8.28
C HIS A 167 -3.71 51.37 9.32
N LYS A 168 -4.14 52.62 9.09
CA LYS A 168 -3.88 53.72 10.02
C LYS A 168 -4.59 53.48 11.35
N GLY A 169 -3.80 53.42 12.42
CA GLY A 169 -4.29 53.19 13.79
C GLY A 169 -4.49 51.72 14.16
N HIS A 170 -4.12 50.78 13.27
CA HIS A 170 -4.08 49.35 13.61
C HIS A 170 -2.81 49.01 14.39
N GLU A 171 -2.83 47.87 15.07
CA GLU A 171 -1.66 47.33 15.74
C GLU A 171 -0.72 46.74 14.68
N MET A 172 0.45 47.36 14.55
CA MET A 172 1.45 47.01 13.55
C MET A 172 2.76 46.61 14.23
N GLU A 173 3.39 45.59 13.68
CA GLU A 173 4.74 45.18 14.05
C GLU A 173 5.61 45.07 12.80
N SER A 174 6.93 45.07 12.97
CA SER A 174 7.83 44.80 11.84
C SER A 174 7.67 43.37 11.34
N LEU A 175 7.94 43.12 10.05
CA LEU A 175 7.90 41.76 9.52
C LEU A 175 8.85 40.81 10.25
N ASP A 176 10.00 41.30 10.72
CA ASP A 176 10.97 40.50 11.44
C ASP A 176 10.43 40.06 12.81
N GLU A 177 9.82 40.97 13.59
CA GLU A 177 9.19 40.66 14.87
C GLU A 177 8.01 39.68 14.70
N ALA A 178 7.13 39.94 13.74
CA ALA A 178 6.00 39.06 13.42
C ALA A 178 6.47 37.66 13.03
N SER A 179 7.50 37.59 12.18
CA SER A 179 8.12 36.35 11.74
C SER A 179 8.70 35.57 12.92
N GLU A 180 9.43 36.22 13.83
CA GLU A 180 10.01 35.51 14.98
C GLU A 180 8.95 34.99 15.95
N LYS A 181 7.90 35.78 16.25
CA LYS A 181 6.75 35.30 17.05
C LYS A 181 6.05 34.12 16.38
N LYS A 182 5.84 34.18 15.07
CA LYS A 182 5.23 33.09 14.30
C LYS A 182 6.11 31.84 14.32
N LYS A 183 7.42 31.98 14.12
CA LYS A 183 8.39 30.87 14.19
C LYS A 183 8.41 30.25 15.58
N GLU A 184 8.38 31.03 16.65
CA GLU A 184 8.30 30.51 18.02
C GLU A 184 7.05 29.67 18.24
N THR A 185 5.89 30.18 17.79
CA THR A 185 4.63 29.43 17.84
C THR A 185 4.74 28.10 17.07
N LEU A 186 5.34 28.13 15.88
CA LEU A 186 5.56 26.94 15.06
C LEU A 186 6.53 25.94 15.70
N ARG A 187 7.61 26.41 16.34
CA ARG A 187 8.55 25.56 17.11
C ARG A 187 7.82 24.84 18.24
N ASN A 188 6.95 25.55 18.97
CA ASN A 188 6.14 24.95 20.04
C ASN A 188 5.17 23.88 19.52
N VAL A 189 4.52 24.13 18.37
CA VAL A 189 3.66 23.12 17.72
C VAL A 189 4.48 21.93 17.25
N LEU A 190 5.64 22.16 16.63
CA LEU A 190 6.55 21.11 16.18
C LEU A 190 6.98 20.22 17.34
N GLN A 191 7.39 20.80 18.47
CA GLN A 191 7.77 20.04 19.65
C GLN A 191 6.61 19.17 20.17
N LYS A 192 5.39 19.73 20.26
CA LYS A 192 4.19 18.96 20.66
C LYS A 192 3.90 17.80 19.71
N LEU A 193 4.12 17.99 18.41
CA LEU A 193 3.93 16.93 17.42
C LEU A 193 4.99 15.83 17.54
N LEU A 194 6.25 16.21 17.78
CA LEU A 194 7.35 15.25 18.01
C LEU A 194 7.08 14.39 19.24
N THR A 195 6.71 14.99 20.37
CA THR A 195 6.36 14.25 21.60
C THR A 195 5.17 13.31 21.37
N LYS A 196 4.10 13.79 20.70
CA LYS A 196 2.96 12.93 20.36
C LYS A 196 3.33 11.75 19.47
N ARG A 197 4.27 11.95 18.53
CA ARG A 197 4.78 10.87 17.68
C ARG A 197 5.50 9.81 18.52
N GLU A 198 6.38 10.23 19.42
CA GLU A 198 7.10 9.32 20.34
C GLU A 198 6.12 8.52 21.21
N GLU A 199 5.13 9.17 21.83
CA GLU A 199 4.09 8.49 22.61
C GLU A 199 3.30 7.46 21.78
N MET A 200 3.00 7.76 20.52
CA MET A 200 2.33 6.82 19.62
C MET A 200 3.24 5.65 19.24
N GLU A 201 4.51 5.89 18.99
CA GLU A 201 5.50 4.85 18.69
C GLU A 201 5.65 3.87 19.87
N GLU A 202 5.74 4.37 21.10
CA GLU A 202 5.76 3.54 22.31
C GLU A 202 4.50 2.68 22.46
N ARG A 203 3.31 3.27 22.22
CA ARG A 203 2.05 2.53 22.26
C ARG A 203 1.98 1.45 21.19
N VAL A 204 2.47 1.73 19.98
CA VAL A 204 2.55 0.74 18.91
C VAL A 204 3.47 -0.41 19.31
N GLN A 205 4.66 -0.13 19.84
CA GLN A 205 5.59 -1.17 20.31
C GLN A 205 4.96 -2.04 21.41
N SER A 206 4.29 -1.42 22.39
CA SER A 206 3.59 -2.13 23.45
C SER A 206 2.50 -3.08 22.91
N LEU A 207 1.69 -2.62 21.96
CA LEU A 207 0.65 -3.44 21.34
C LEU A 207 1.25 -4.57 20.48
N GLN A 208 2.37 -4.33 19.81
CA GLN A 208 3.07 -5.37 19.05
C GLN A 208 3.59 -6.48 19.97
N GLU A 209 4.13 -6.13 21.14
CA GLU A 209 4.57 -7.10 22.14
C GLU A 209 3.39 -7.91 22.71
N HIS A 210 2.27 -7.26 23.03
CA HIS A 210 1.06 -7.96 23.46
C HIS A 210 0.54 -8.92 22.39
N ARG A 211 0.52 -8.49 21.13
CA ARG A 211 0.14 -9.37 20.01
C ARG A 211 1.05 -10.59 19.94
N ARG A 212 2.37 -10.41 20.04
CA ARG A 212 3.33 -11.52 20.01
C ARG A 212 3.06 -12.54 21.12
N LYS A 213 2.84 -12.07 22.36
CA LYS A 213 2.53 -12.97 23.50
C LYS A 213 1.27 -13.81 23.24
N VAL A 214 0.22 -13.18 22.73
CA VAL A 214 -1.02 -13.90 22.37
C VAL A 214 -0.76 -14.92 21.26
N GLU A 215 0.02 -14.57 20.23
CA GLU A 215 0.39 -15.48 19.15
C GLU A 215 1.26 -16.65 19.62
N GLU A 216 2.10 -16.46 20.64
CA GLU A 216 2.92 -17.51 21.25
C GLU A 216 2.09 -18.46 22.15
N GLU A 217 1.11 -17.92 22.89
CA GLU A 217 0.29 -18.70 23.83
C GLU A 217 -0.88 -19.45 23.14
N ALA A 218 -1.49 -18.85 22.11
CA ALA A 218 -2.69 -19.38 21.45
C ALA A 218 -2.55 -20.82 20.90
N PRO A 219 -1.41 -21.23 20.28
CA PRO A 219 -1.24 -22.61 19.83
C PRO A 219 -1.28 -23.61 20.98
N GLY A 220 -0.66 -23.29 22.11
CA GLY A 220 -0.63 -24.16 23.30
C GLY A 220 -2.03 -24.35 23.89
N ASP A 221 -2.81 -23.28 23.99
CA ASP A 221 -4.20 -23.38 24.44
C ASP A 221 -5.08 -24.15 23.45
N THR A 222 -4.88 -23.94 22.15
CA THR A 222 -5.59 -24.69 21.10
C THR A 222 -5.28 -26.18 21.16
N GLU A 223 -4.01 -26.54 21.36
CA GLU A 223 -3.58 -27.93 21.52
C GLU A 223 -4.19 -28.56 22.77
N ARG A 224 -4.14 -27.86 23.92
CA ARG A 224 -4.74 -28.32 25.17
C ARG A 224 -6.22 -28.61 25.02
N VAL A 225 -6.99 -27.70 24.43
CA VAL A 225 -8.42 -27.89 24.18
C VAL A 225 -8.65 -29.06 23.23
N THR A 226 -7.90 -29.13 22.13
CA THR A 226 -8.00 -30.22 21.15
C THR A 226 -7.71 -31.59 21.79
N ALA A 227 -6.70 -31.67 22.67
CA ALA A 227 -6.34 -32.90 23.38
C ALA A 227 -7.45 -33.35 24.34
N LEU A 228 -8.05 -32.41 25.09
CA LEU A 228 -9.17 -32.72 25.99
C LEU A 228 -10.38 -33.29 25.23
N PHE A 229 -10.76 -32.65 24.12
CA PHE A 229 -11.87 -33.14 23.29
C PHE A 229 -11.55 -34.49 22.63
N ARG A 230 -10.29 -34.74 22.27
CA ARG A 230 -9.85 -36.04 21.75
C ARG A 230 -10.00 -37.15 22.79
N ASP A 231 -9.58 -36.92 24.03
CA ASP A 231 -9.73 -37.91 25.11
C ASP A 231 -11.21 -38.15 25.45
N LEU A 232 -12.03 -37.09 25.45
CA LEU A 232 -13.47 -37.22 25.68
C LEU A 232 -14.14 -38.11 24.62
N ARG A 233 -13.85 -37.88 23.33
CA ARG A 233 -14.38 -38.72 22.23
C ARG A 233 -13.95 -40.18 22.39
N ARG A 234 -12.66 -40.42 22.68
CA ARG A 234 -12.15 -41.78 22.91
C ARG A 234 -12.88 -42.48 24.04
N ARG A 235 -13.10 -41.81 25.17
CA ARG A 235 -13.83 -42.38 26.31
C ARG A 235 -15.28 -42.70 25.97
N LEU A 236 -15.94 -41.86 25.18
CA LEU A 236 -17.31 -42.10 24.72
C LEU A 236 -17.37 -43.34 23.81
N GLU A 237 -16.46 -43.45 22.84
CA GLU A 237 -16.36 -44.62 21.97
C GLU A 237 -16.05 -45.91 22.73
N ASP A 238 -15.14 -45.85 23.72
CA ASP A 238 -14.78 -47.00 24.55
C ASP A 238 -15.98 -47.46 25.39
N LEU A 239 -16.76 -46.52 25.93
CA LEU A 239 -17.98 -46.80 26.67
C LEU A 239 -19.06 -47.41 25.77
N GLU A 240 -19.28 -46.84 24.59
CA GLU A 240 -20.24 -47.35 23.59
C GLU A 240 -19.90 -48.79 23.20
N LYS A 241 -18.65 -49.04 22.80
CA LYS A 241 -18.18 -50.39 22.43
C LYS A 241 -18.34 -51.37 23.59
N ARG A 242 -18.10 -50.95 24.83
CA ARG A 242 -18.30 -51.79 26.02
C ARG A 242 -19.76 -52.17 26.19
N ILE A 243 -20.67 -51.20 26.12
CA ILE A 243 -22.11 -51.44 26.26
C ILE A 243 -22.61 -52.37 25.16
N LEU A 244 -22.21 -52.15 23.90
CA LEU A 244 -22.58 -53.00 22.78
C LEU A 244 -22.09 -54.45 22.97
N ARG A 245 -20.84 -54.65 23.39
CA ARG A 245 -20.33 -55.99 23.71
C ARG A 245 -21.12 -56.68 24.83
N ASP A 246 -21.50 -55.94 25.86
CA ASP A 246 -22.30 -56.49 26.96
C ASP A 246 -23.71 -56.89 26.51
N ILE A 247 -24.33 -56.12 25.60
CA ILE A 247 -25.62 -56.46 24.98
C ILE A 247 -25.48 -57.74 24.15
N SER A 248 -24.49 -57.80 23.24
CA SER A 248 -24.26 -58.99 22.41
C SER A 248 -24.00 -60.24 23.25
N ARG A 249 -23.22 -60.13 24.32
CA ARG A 249 -22.94 -61.26 25.23
C ARG A 249 -24.19 -61.74 25.96
N ARG A 250 -25.09 -60.82 26.35
CA ARG A 250 -26.38 -61.19 26.94
C ARG A 250 -27.27 -61.88 25.91
N ALA A 251 -27.33 -61.37 24.68
CA ALA A 251 -28.07 -62.00 23.60
C ALA A 251 -27.58 -63.42 23.31
N GLU A 252 -26.25 -63.62 23.19
CA GLU A 252 -25.65 -64.93 22.96
C GLU A 252 -25.98 -65.94 24.07
N ARG A 253 -25.93 -65.51 25.35
CA ARG A 253 -26.31 -66.36 26.48
C ARG A 253 -27.76 -66.83 26.41
N ILE A 254 -28.67 -65.95 25.98
CA ILE A 254 -30.08 -66.29 25.79
C ILE A 254 -30.22 -67.27 24.62
N SER A 255 -29.55 -67.02 23.49
CA SER A 255 -29.55 -67.92 22.33
C SER A 255 -29.05 -69.33 22.68
N ILE A 256 -27.96 -69.45 23.44
CA ILE A 256 -27.45 -70.74 23.94
C ILE A 256 -28.52 -71.44 24.81
N SER A 257 -29.13 -70.71 25.74
CA SER A 257 -30.16 -71.26 26.63
C SER A 257 -31.39 -71.76 25.86
N ILE A 258 -31.82 -71.03 24.82
CA ILE A 258 -32.92 -71.45 23.93
C ILE A 258 -32.54 -72.74 23.21
N ARG A 259 -31.34 -72.80 22.62
CA ARG A 259 -30.86 -73.99 21.91
C ARG A 259 -30.81 -75.23 22.81
N ASP A 260 -30.34 -75.09 24.04
CA ASP A 260 -30.31 -76.19 25.01
C ASP A 260 -31.72 -76.69 25.34
N LEU A 261 -32.69 -75.78 25.47
CA LEU A 261 -34.10 -76.15 25.70
C LEU A 261 -34.73 -76.82 24.47
N GLU A 262 -34.40 -76.39 23.26
CA GLU A 262 -34.84 -77.02 22.01
C GLU A 262 -34.34 -78.47 21.90
N ILE A 263 -33.06 -78.72 22.19
CA ILE A 263 -32.48 -80.08 22.20
C ILE A 263 -33.23 -80.97 23.19
N LYS A 264 -33.47 -80.47 24.42
CA LYS A 264 -34.23 -81.21 25.44
C LYS A 264 -35.67 -81.47 25.02
N LYS A 265 -36.32 -80.50 24.36
CA LYS A 265 -37.68 -80.67 23.82
C LYS A 265 -37.72 -81.79 22.78
N GLU A 266 -36.75 -81.86 21.87
CA GLU A 266 -36.68 -82.94 20.86
C GLU A 266 -36.43 -84.31 21.50
N GLU A 267 -35.60 -84.37 22.54
CA GLU A 267 -35.39 -85.60 23.32
C GLU A 267 -36.67 -86.08 24.00
N LEU A 268 -37.38 -85.19 24.69
CA LEU A 268 -38.67 -85.50 25.29
C LEU A 268 -39.69 -85.92 24.23
N SER A 269 -39.73 -85.25 23.09
CA SER A 269 -40.66 -85.60 21.99
C SER A 269 -40.37 -87.00 21.44
N ARG A 270 -39.11 -87.39 21.32
CA ARG A 270 -38.72 -88.77 20.95
C ARG A 270 -39.17 -89.80 21.98
N LYS A 271 -38.96 -89.51 23.28
CA LYS A 271 -39.40 -90.39 24.38
C LYS A 271 -40.93 -90.54 24.40
N ILE A 272 -41.66 -89.44 24.25
CA ILE A 272 -43.13 -89.44 24.17
C ILE A 272 -43.60 -90.32 23.03
N ARG A 273 -43.07 -90.13 21.81
CA ARG A 273 -43.46 -90.95 20.65
C ARG A 273 -43.19 -92.44 20.89
N HIS A 274 -42.05 -92.79 21.47
CA HIS A 274 -41.73 -94.18 21.79
C HIS A 274 -42.74 -94.78 22.79
N ILE A 275 -43.08 -94.04 23.85
CA ILE A 275 -44.09 -94.47 24.81
C ILE A 275 -45.46 -94.59 24.15
N GLU A 276 -45.86 -93.64 23.31
CA GLU A 276 -47.12 -93.69 22.55
C GLU A 276 -47.19 -94.91 21.62
N GLU A 277 -46.08 -95.25 20.95
CA GLU A 277 -45.97 -96.46 20.13
C GLU A 277 -46.18 -97.71 21.00
N LEU A 278 -45.48 -97.82 22.13
CA LEU A 278 -45.65 -98.93 23.07
C LEU A 278 -47.08 -99.06 23.59
N CYS A 279 -47.73 -97.95 23.95
CA CYS A 279 -49.12 -97.94 24.42
C CYS A 279 -50.12 -98.42 23.35
N ASN A 280 -49.81 -98.26 22.07
CA ASN A 280 -50.66 -98.67 20.95
C ASN A 280 -50.37 -100.09 20.45
N MET A 281 -49.40 -100.81 21.03
CA MET A 281 -49.08 -102.19 20.65
C MET A 281 -50.14 -103.18 21.15
N THR A 282 -50.47 -104.16 20.33
CA THR A 282 -51.50 -105.18 20.64
C THR A 282 -51.00 -106.41 21.39
N ASP A 283 -49.68 -106.64 21.47
CA ASP A 283 -49.10 -107.79 22.18
C ASP A 283 -48.70 -107.43 23.63
N PRO A 284 -49.35 -108.01 24.67
CA PRO A 284 -49.07 -107.66 26.07
C PRO A 284 -47.67 -108.07 26.55
N LEU A 285 -47.06 -109.10 25.96
CA LEU A 285 -45.75 -109.58 26.39
C LEU A 285 -44.65 -108.58 26.02
N THR A 286 -44.72 -108.00 24.81
CA THR A 286 -43.75 -107.00 24.33
C THR A 286 -43.78 -105.71 25.17
N VAL A 287 -44.95 -105.29 25.65
CA VAL A 287 -45.08 -104.10 26.52
C VAL A 287 -44.46 -104.32 27.91
N LEU A 288 -44.58 -105.54 28.46
CA LEU A 288 -44.10 -105.89 29.81
C LEU A 288 -42.59 -106.19 29.88
N GLN A 289 -41.90 -106.28 28.74
CA GLN A 289 -40.46 -106.55 28.66
C GLN A 289 -39.60 -105.29 28.48
N GLU A 290 -40.22 -104.15 28.16
CA GLU A 290 -39.55 -102.85 28.07
C GLU A 290 -39.26 -102.26 29.45
N SER A 291 -38.15 -101.52 29.59
CA SER A 291 -37.69 -100.98 30.88
C SER A 291 -38.06 -99.50 31.06
N ASP A 292 -38.58 -99.16 32.25
CA ASP A 292 -38.95 -97.79 32.64
C ASP A 292 -37.74 -96.85 32.80
N THR A 293 -37.22 -96.25 31.72
CA THR A 293 -36.16 -95.20 31.78
C THR A 293 -36.31 -94.08 30.76
#